data_AF-A0A1H2ZHA7-F1
#
_entry.id   AF-A0A1H2ZHA7-F1
#
_cell.length_a   1.000
_cell.length_b   1.000
_cell.length_c   1.000
_cell.angle_alpha   90.00
_cell.angle_beta   90.00
_cell.angle_gamma   90.00
#
_symmetry.space_group_name_H-M   'P 1'
#
loop_
_entity.id
_entity.type
_entity.pdbx_description
1 polymer ?
#
loop_
_entity_poly.entity_id
_entity_poly.type
_entity_poly.pdbx_seq_one_letter_code
_entity_poly.pdbx_strand_id
1 'polypeptide(L)'
;MSKKISELSNKTNLSLKDRLKILEELYWADWNELSLEDIDIIFEHLSSDDLGIQEMSKTLSLYNNISGAYIEKFAHIIANYYINDRIKFFKALNLNRDEAIHLVYIFRSKNIFEDEEKEYKEIESTNQLSDEELEAAQNFFTMYKTICNT
;
A
#
# COMPACT_ATOMS: atom_id res chain seq x y z
N MET A 1 -1.05 20.65 -10.17
CA MET A 1 -1.29 19.37 -9.47
C MET A 1 -2.76 19.23 -9.06
N SER A 2 -3.35 20.19 -8.34
CA SER A 2 -4.76 20.16 -7.89
C SER A 2 -5.80 19.74 -8.95
N LYS A 3 -5.77 20.30 -10.18
CA LYS A 3 -6.69 19.85 -11.25
C LYS A 3 -6.62 18.33 -11.52
N LYS A 4 -5.42 17.74 -11.53
CA LYS A 4 -5.25 16.29 -11.74
C LYS A 4 -5.74 15.49 -10.52
N ILE A 5 -5.51 16.00 -9.31
CA ILE A 5 -6.00 15.37 -8.08
C ILE A 5 -7.53 15.36 -8.07
N SER A 6 -8.18 16.46 -8.46
CA SER A 6 -9.64 16.54 -8.57
C SER A 6 -10.24 15.52 -9.55
N GLU A 7 -9.46 15.02 -10.50
CA GLU A 7 -9.92 13.97 -11.42
C GLU A 7 -9.93 12.58 -10.74
N LEU A 8 -9.15 12.34 -9.67
CA LEU A 8 -9.13 11.07 -8.94
C LEU A 8 -10.45 10.72 -8.25
N SER A 9 -11.26 11.72 -7.87
CA SER A 9 -12.60 11.50 -7.30
C SER A 9 -13.58 10.96 -8.35
N ASN A 10 -13.37 11.23 -9.63
CA ASN A 10 -14.19 10.75 -10.74
C ASN A 10 -13.54 9.56 -11.46
N LYS A 11 -13.39 8.44 -10.74
CA LYS A 11 -12.72 7.21 -11.22
C LYS A 11 -13.19 6.71 -12.59
N THR A 12 -14.44 7.00 -12.99
CA THR A 12 -15.03 6.59 -14.27
C THR A 12 -14.47 7.32 -15.49
N ASN A 13 -13.75 8.44 -15.32
CA ASN A 13 -13.27 9.26 -16.44
C ASN A 13 -11.76 9.15 -16.71
N LEU A 14 -10.99 8.59 -15.78
CA LEU A 14 -9.53 8.45 -15.92
C LEU A 14 -9.13 7.03 -16.30
N SER A 15 -8.27 6.90 -17.31
CA SER A 15 -7.65 5.61 -17.63
C SER A 15 -6.73 5.15 -16.50
N LEU A 16 -6.51 3.83 -16.35
CA LEU A 16 -5.56 3.29 -15.36
C LEU A 16 -4.18 3.94 -15.49
N LYS A 17 -3.70 4.13 -16.72
CA LYS A 17 -2.41 4.76 -17.00
C LYS A 17 -2.32 6.18 -16.43
N ASP A 18 -3.40 6.96 -16.56
CA ASP A 18 -3.42 8.33 -16.05
C ASP A 18 -3.48 8.35 -14.52
N ARG A 19 -4.25 7.45 -13.89
CA ARG A 19 -4.29 7.31 -12.43
C ARG A 19 -2.91 6.95 -11.87
N LEU A 20 -2.23 5.97 -12.47
CA LEU A 20 -0.88 5.60 -12.09
C LEU A 20 0.12 6.75 -12.25
N LYS A 21 -0.03 7.54 -13.32
CA LYS A 21 0.80 8.74 -13.52
C LYS A 21 0.57 9.78 -12.43
N ILE A 22 -0.67 9.98 -11.99
CA ILE A 22 -0.98 10.90 -10.90
C ILE A 22 -0.35 10.40 -9.59
N LEU A 23 -0.47 9.11 -9.27
CA LEU A 23 0.16 8.52 -8.08
C LEU A 23 1.69 8.64 -8.11
N GLU A 24 2.31 8.47 -9.29
CA GLU A 24 3.74 8.70 -9.48
C GLU A 24 4.12 10.17 -9.24
N GLU A 25 3.34 11.12 -9.78
CA GLU A 25 3.57 12.55 -9.54
C GLU A 25 3.40 12.92 -8.05
N LEU A 26 2.48 12.26 -7.33
CA LEU A 26 2.27 12.45 -5.89
C LEU A 26 3.44 11.94 -5.04
N TYR A 27 4.16 10.91 -5.49
CA TYR A 27 5.35 10.40 -4.79
C TYR A 27 6.46 11.45 -4.69
N TRP A 28 6.54 12.34 -5.68
CA TRP A 28 7.53 13.42 -5.75
C TRP A 28 6.98 14.78 -5.29
N ALA A 29 5.72 14.84 -4.85
CA ALA A 29 5.09 16.08 -4.44
C ALA A 29 5.48 16.50 -3.02
N ASP A 30 5.53 17.80 -2.76
CA ASP A 30 5.53 18.30 -1.38
C ASP A 30 4.10 18.27 -0.84
N TRP A 31 3.83 17.32 0.05
CA TRP A 31 2.52 17.13 0.67
C TRP A 31 2.09 18.32 1.54
N ASN A 32 3.01 19.20 1.93
CA ASN A 32 2.68 20.42 2.67
C ASN A 32 2.16 21.54 1.77
N GLU A 33 2.38 21.46 0.45
CA GLU A 33 1.85 22.40 -0.54
C GLU A 33 0.46 22.00 -1.07
N LEU A 34 -0.03 20.80 -0.71
CA LEU A 34 -1.36 20.33 -1.09
C LEU A 34 -2.45 21.01 -0.26
N SER A 35 -3.56 21.34 -0.92
CA SER A 35 -4.74 21.83 -0.20
C SER A 35 -5.39 20.69 0.60
N LEU A 36 -6.12 21.03 1.67
CA LEU A 36 -6.87 20.03 2.45
C LEU A 36 -7.87 19.25 1.58
N GLU A 37 -8.52 19.92 0.62
CA GLU A 37 -9.45 19.31 -0.32
C GLU A 37 -8.73 18.28 -1.22
N ASP A 38 -7.56 18.65 -1.76
CA ASP A 38 -6.74 17.72 -2.56
C ASP A 38 -6.33 16.49 -1.73
N ILE A 39 -5.93 16.69 -0.47
CA ILE A 39 -5.56 15.61 0.44
C ILE A 39 -6.73 14.68 0.72
N ASP A 40 -7.93 15.21 0.95
CA ASP A 40 -9.13 14.39 1.18
C ASP A 40 -9.47 13.55 -0.05
N ILE A 41 -9.40 14.14 -1.25
CA ILE A 41 -9.63 13.41 -2.51
C ILE A 41 -8.60 12.30 -2.71
N ILE A 42 -7.31 12.58 -2.44
CA ILE A 42 -6.25 11.57 -2.50
C ILE A 42 -6.61 10.43 -1.55
N PHE A 43 -6.91 10.72 -0.29
CA PHE A 43 -7.18 9.68 0.70
C PHE A 43 -8.45 8.88 0.40
N GLU A 44 -9.49 9.51 -0.14
CA GLU A 44 -10.69 8.82 -0.61
C GLU A 44 -10.36 7.86 -1.75
N HIS A 45 -9.53 8.29 -2.71
CA HIS A 45 -9.07 7.45 -3.80
C HIS A 45 -8.25 6.25 -3.28
N LEU A 46 -7.27 6.52 -2.40
CA LEU A 46 -6.40 5.50 -1.82
C LEU A 46 -7.15 4.54 -0.88
N SER A 47 -8.23 4.96 -0.22
CA SER A 47 -8.99 4.07 0.67
C SER A 47 -9.97 3.15 -0.07
N SER A 48 -9.96 3.17 -1.40
CA SER A 48 -10.92 2.44 -2.22
C SER A 48 -10.64 0.95 -2.30
N ASP A 49 -11.64 0.12 -2.02
CA ASP A 49 -11.54 -1.34 -2.17
C ASP A 49 -11.32 -1.79 -3.63
N ASP A 50 -11.77 -0.98 -4.60
CA ASP A 50 -11.69 -1.27 -6.03
C ASP A 50 -10.31 -1.06 -6.67
N LEU A 51 -9.27 -0.63 -5.92
CA LEU A 51 -7.96 -0.33 -6.52
C LEU A 51 -7.33 -1.58 -7.14
N GLY A 52 -6.86 -1.49 -8.37
CA GLY A 52 -6.10 -2.59 -9.00
C GLY A 52 -4.75 -2.83 -8.31
N ILE A 53 -4.13 -3.98 -8.60
CA ILE A 53 -2.79 -4.35 -8.05
C ILE A 53 -1.75 -3.24 -8.29
N GLN A 54 -1.73 -2.64 -9.49
CA GLN A 54 -0.77 -1.57 -9.81
C GLN A 54 -1.01 -0.27 -9.02
N GLU A 55 -2.26 0.09 -8.79
CA GLU A 55 -2.61 1.30 -8.02
C GLU A 55 -2.33 1.08 -6.53
N MET A 56 -2.66 -0.10 -6.01
CA MET A 56 -2.28 -0.52 -4.65
C MET A 56 -0.76 -0.48 -4.49
N SER A 57 -0.01 -1.04 -5.44
CA SER A 57 1.46 -1.00 -5.48
C SER A 57 1.97 0.44 -5.39
N LYS A 58 1.48 1.35 -6.23
CA LYS A 58 1.85 2.78 -6.16
C LYS A 58 1.48 3.42 -4.82
N THR A 59 0.35 3.04 -4.23
CA THR A 59 -0.03 3.47 -2.89
C THR A 59 1.00 3.02 -1.86
N LEU A 60 1.44 1.75 -1.90
CA LEU A 60 2.46 1.25 -0.97
C LEU A 60 3.74 2.09 -1.03
N SER A 61 4.20 2.48 -2.22
CA SER A 61 5.39 3.34 -2.39
C SER A 61 5.21 4.75 -1.83
N LEU A 62 4.01 5.33 -1.92
CA LEU A 62 3.75 6.67 -1.42
C LEU A 62 4.06 6.83 0.08
N TYR A 63 3.90 5.76 0.86
CA TYR A 63 4.15 5.78 2.31
C TYR A 63 5.55 6.29 2.69
N ASN A 64 6.54 6.13 1.82
CA ASN A 64 7.91 6.55 2.10
C ASN A 64 8.14 8.06 1.95
N ASN A 65 7.26 8.76 1.22
CA ASN A 65 7.43 10.17 0.88
C ASN A 65 6.25 11.05 1.29
N ILE A 66 5.31 10.53 2.09
CA ILE A 66 4.23 11.35 2.65
C ILE A 66 4.75 12.30 3.74
N SER A 67 4.07 13.42 3.93
CA SER A 67 4.30 14.28 5.10
C SER A 67 4.00 13.51 6.39
N GLY A 68 4.82 13.73 7.42
CA GLY A 68 4.70 13.09 8.73
C GLY A 68 3.31 13.24 9.37
N ALA A 69 2.61 14.33 9.05
CA ALA A 69 1.24 14.59 9.51
C ALA A 69 0.22 13.52 9.05
N TYR A 70 0.53 12.76 8.00
CA TYR A 70 -0.39 11.81 7.39
C TYR A 70 0.00 10.34 7.55
N ILE A 71 1.13 10.05 8.23
CA ILE A 71 1.66 8.69 8.41
C ILE A 71 0.59 7.74 8.98
N GLU A 72 -0.12 8.14 10.03
CA GLU A 72 -1.12 7.28 10.68
C GLU A 72 -2.31 6.95 9.76
N LYS A 73 -2.80 7.94 9.00
CA LYS A 73 -3.91 7.74 8.06
C LYS A 73 -3.51 6.79 6.95
N PHE A 74 -2.29 6.96 6.43
CA PHE A 74 -1.74 6.11 5.38
C PHE A 74 -1.48 4.68 5.87
N ALA A 75 -0.94 4.53 7.08
CA ALA A 75 -0.74 3.24 7.73
C ALA A 75 -2.05 2.46 7.89
N HIS A 76 -3.15 3.14 8.20
CA HIS A 76 -4.46 2.51 8.28
C HIS A 76 -4.95 1.99 6.93
N ILE A 77 -4.77 2.77 5.84
CA ILE A 77 -5.14 2.34 4.48
C ILE A 77 -4.37 1.08 4.07
N ILE A 78 -3.05 1.08 4.30
CA ILE A 78 -2.19 -0.07 3.96
C ILE A 78 -2.57 -1.31 4.75
N ALA A 79 -2.85 -1.16 6.05
CA ALA A 79 -3.34 -2.27 6.88
C ALA A 79 -4.66 -2.82 6.34
N ASN A 80 -5.60 -1.95 5.95
CA ASN A 80 -6.89 -2.36 5.40
C ASN A 80 -6.74 -3.10 4.07
N TYR A 81 -5.80 -2.72 3.19
CA TYR A 81 -5.52 -3.48 1.97
C TYR A 81 -5.19 -4.95 2.27
N TYR A 82 -4.33 -5.18 3.26
CA TYR A 82 -3.98 -6.53 3.66
C TYR A 82 -5.16 -7.27 4.30
N ILE A 83 -5.87 -6.63 5.23
CA ILE A 83 -7.02 -7.22 5.93
C ILE A 83 -8.10 -7.63 4.92
N ASN A 84 -8.36 -6.80 3.91
CA ASN A 84 -9.41 -7.02 2.93
C ASN A 84 -9.02 -8.08 1.88
N ASP A 85 -7.78 -8.06 1.39
CA ASP A 85 -7.30 -9.01 0.39
C ASP A 85 -5.77 -9.22 0.48
N ARG A 86 -5.40 -10.21 1.29
CA ARG A 86 -4.00 -10.60 1.54
C ARG A 86 -3.26 -11.00 0.27
N ILE A 87 -3.94 -11.67 -0.66
CA ILE A 87 -3.34 -12.14 -1.91
C ILE A 87 -3.03 -10.95 -2.80
N LYS A 88 -4.00 -10.07 -3.03
CA LYS A 88 -3.82 -8.84 -3.81
C LYS A 88 -2.76 -7.93 -3.19
N PHE A 89 -2.70 -7.84 -1.87
CA PHE A 89 -1.63 -7.13 -1.17
C PHE A 89 -0.25 -7.66 -1.53
N PHE A 90 0.00 -8.96 -1.45
CA PHE A 90 1.32 -9.52 -1.79
C PHE A 90 1.66 -9.41 -3.28
N LYS A 91 0.67 -9.48 -4.16
CA LYS A 91 0.86 -9.15 -5.59
C LYS A 91 1.32 -7.71 -5.78
N ALA A 92 0.70 -6.77 -5.07
CA ALA A 92 1.08 -5.36 -5.12
C ALA A 92 2.46 -5.11 -4.49
N LEU A 93 2.75 -5.76 -3.37
CA LEU A 93 4.05 -5.70 -2.70
C LEU A 93 5.18 -6.21 -3.61
N ASN A 94 4.93 -7.30 -4.34
CA ASN A 94 5.90 -7.87 -5.26
C ASN A 94 6.33 -6.88 -6.37
N LEU A 95 5.45 -5.94 -6.76
CA LEU A 95 5.79 -4.89 -7.72
C LEU A 95 6.70 -3.80 -7.14
N ASN A 96 6.83 -3.70 -5.81
CA ASN A 96 7.63 -2.70 -5.09
C ASN A 96 8.39 -3.33 -3.91
N ARG A 97 9.18 -4.37 -4.18
CA ARG A 97 9.86 -5.17 -3.14
C ARG A 97 10.72 -4.34 -2.19
N ASP A 98 11.36 -3.28 -2.70
CA ASP A 98 12.27 -2.43 -1.93
C ASP A 98 11.57 -1.70 -0.78
N GLU A 99 10.25 -1.48 -0.89
CA GLU A 99 9.46 -0.74 0.08
C GLU A 99 8.96 -1.60 1.24
N ALA A 100 9.13 -2.93 1.14
CA ALA A 100 8.59 -3.88 2.09
C ALA A 100 9.01 -3.59 3.52
N ILE A 101 10.26 -3.16 3.75
CA ILE A 101 10.80 -2.88 5.09
C ILE A 101 9.99 -1.80 5.84
N HIS A 102 9.62 -0.72 5.16
CA HIS A 102 8.87 0.38 5.76
C HIS A 102 7.44 -0.04 6.11
N LEU A 103 6.86 -0.92 5.29
CA LEU A 103 5.53 -1.46 5.50
C LEU A 103 5.49 -2.43 6.68
N VAL A 104 6.53 -3.23 6.91
CA VAL A 104 6.57 -4.15 8.06
C VAL A 104 6.36 -3.42 9.40
N TYR A 105 6.89 -2.20 9.54
CA TYR A 105 6.68 -1.39 10.75
C TYR A 105 5.22 -1.01 10.98
N ILE A 106 4.43 -0.81 9.93
CA ILE A 106 2.97 -0.58 10.03
C ILE A 106 2.31 -1.81 10.65
N PHE A 107 2.68 -3.01 10.19
CA PHE A 107 2.07 -4.25 10.66
C PHE A 107 2.42 -4.53 12.12
N ARG A 108 3.66 -4.23 12.53
CA ARG A 108 4.08 -4.33 13.94
C ARG A 108 3.32 -3.32 14.80
N SER A 109 3.27 -2.06 14.41
CA SER A 109 2.62 -1.01 15.22
C SER A 109 1.11 -1.23 15.36
N LYS A 110 0.46 -1.79 14.34
CA LYS A 110 -0.97 -2.13 14.34
C LYS A 110 -1.26 -3.53 14.91
N ASN A 111 -0.26 -4.32 15.29
CA ASN A 111 -0.39 -5.72 15.74
C ASN A 111 -1.27 -6.56 14.80
N ILE A 112 -0.98 -6.54 13.51
CA ILE A 112 -1.82 -7.21 12.49
C ILE A 112 -1.77 -8.74 12.61
N PHE A 113 -0.63 -9.30 13.00
CA PHE A 113 -0.44 -10.74 13.10
C PHE A 113 -0.48 -11.21 14.54
N GLU A 114 -1.35 -12.19 14.84
CA GLU A 114 -1.32 -12.94 16.10
C GLU A 114 -0.30 -14.09 16.04
N ASP A 115 -0.19 -14.76 14.89
CA ASP A 115 0.77 -15.82 14.59
C ASP A 115 1.22 -15.67 13.13
N GLU A 116 2.37 -15.04 12.93
CA GLU A 116 2.88 -14.71 11.60
C GLU A 116 3.29 -15.94 10.79
N GLU A 117 3.69 -17.03 11.45
CA GLU A 117 4.08 -18.27 10.78
C GLU A 117 2.86 -19.01 10.24
N LYS A 118 1.78 -19.05 11.03
CA LYS A 118 0.50 -19.59 10.59
C LYS A 118 -0.07 -18.78 9.44
N GLU A 119 -0.03 -17.45 9.56
CA GLU A 119 -0.54 -16.53 8.54
C GLU A 119 0.15 -16.75 7.17
N TYR A 120 1.49 -16.84 7.17
CA TYR A 120 2.23 -17.14 5.95
C TYR A 120 1.86 -18.50 5.33
N LYS A 121 1.72 -19.55 6.15
CA LYS A 121 1.31 -20.88 5.66
C LYS A 121 -0.09 -20.88 5.06
N GLU A 122 -1.03 -20.12 5.64
CA GLU A 122 -2.37 -19.96 5.07
C GLU A 122 -2.29 -19.34 3.67
N ILE A 123 -1.51 -18.26 3.52
CA ILE A 123 -1.28 -17.60 2.22
C ILE A 123 -0.64 -18.55 1.21
N GLU A 124 0.44 -19.24 1.60
CA GLU A 124 1.14 -20.23 0.76
C GLU A 124 0.17 -21.31 0.27
N SER A 125 -0.68 -21.83 1.16
CA SER A 125 -1.63 -22.89 0.84
C SER A 125 -2.73 -22.50 -0.16
N THR A 126 -2.96 -21.20 -0.39
CA THR A 126 -3.96 -20.74 -1.37
C THR A 126 -3.57 -21.07 -2.81
N ASN A 127 -2.26 -21.22 -3.10
CA ASN A 127 -1.73 -21.40 -4.45
C ASN A 127 -2.16 -20.29 -5.44
N GLN A 128 -2.44 -19.08 -4.95
CA GLN A 128 -2.88 -17.94 -5.77
C GLN A 128 -1.76 -16.94 -6.10
N LEU A 129 -0.58 -17.14 -5.50
CA LEU A 129 0.64 -16.36 -5.72
C LEU A 129 1.60 -17.16 -6.62
N SER A 130 2.32 -16.46 -7.49
CA SER A 130 3.46 -17.04 -8.21
C SER A 130 4.65 -17.28 -7.28
N ASP A 131 5.67 -18.02 -7.73
CA ASP A 131 6.90 -18.26 -6.95
C ASP A 131 7.57 -16.94 -6.53
N GLU A 132 7.60 -15.96 -7.43
CA GLU A 132 8.12 -14.62 -7.17
C GLU A 132 7.30 -13.85 -6.12
N GLU A 133 5.98 -13.98 -6.17
CA GLU A 133 5.07 -13.32 -5.20
C GLU A 133 5.13 -14.02 -3.83
N LEU A 134 5.32 -15.34 -3.80
CA LEU A 134 5.55 -16.11 -2.57
C LEU A 134 6.89 -15.75 -1.92
N GLU A 135 7.95 -15.55 -2.71
CA GLU A 135 9.24 -15.06 -2.23
C GLU A 135 9.08 -13.67 -1.57
N ALA A 136 8.33 -12.76 -2.20
CA ALA A 136 8.05 -11.44 -1.63
C ALA A 136 7.29 -11.54 -0.29
N ALA A 137 6.28 -12.43 -0.21
CA ALA A 137 5.55 -12.68 1.04
C ALA A 137 6.47 -13.27 2.12
N GLN A 138 7.29 -14.26 1.78
CA GLN A 138 8.23 -14.90 2.70
C GLN A 138 9.23 -13.89 3.28
N ASN A 139 9.78 -13.02 2.42
CA ASN A 139 10.69 -11.96 2.83
C ASN A 139 9.99 -10.98 3.78
N PHE A 140 8.75 -10.59 3.48
CA PHE A 140 7.95 -9.72 4.34
C PHE A 140 7.76 -10.31 5.75
N PHE A 141 7.32 -11.56 5.85
CA PHE A 141 7.14 -12.24 7.14
C PHE A 141 8.46 -12.46 7.89
N THR A 142 9.55 -12.75 7.18
CA THR A 142 10.88 -12.88 7.77
C THR A 142 11.36 -11.56 8.37
N MET A 143 11.14 -10.45 7.66
CA MET A 143 11.42 -9.11 8.18
C MET A 143 10.54 -8.79 9.39
N TYR A 144 9.23 -9.10 9.35
CA TYR A 144 8.32 -8.93 10.49
C TYR A 144 8.81 -9.65 11.74
N LYS A 145 9.13 -10.93 11.61
CA LYS A 145 9.65 -11.75 12.70
C LYS A 145 10.95 -11.17 13.26
N THR A 146 11.84 -10.70 12.39
CA THR A 146 13.12 -10.10 12.80
C THR A 146 12.88 -8.84 13.65
N ILE A 147 12.00 -7.94 13.21
CA ILE A 147 11.76 -6.70 13.95
C ILE A 147 10.96 -6.90 15.23
N CYS A 148 10.11 -7.92 15.33
CA CYS A 148 9.34 -8.20 16.54
C CYS A 148 10.17 -8.88 17.64
N ASN A 149 11.25 -9.58 17.25
CA ASN A 149 12.18 -10.22 18.18
C ASN A 149 13.39 -9.34 18.55
N THR A 150 13.42 -8.09 18.08
CA THR A 150 14.43 -7.06 18.43
C THR A 150 13.80 -5.97 19.28
#